data_AF-A0A7V3W3E8-F1
#
_entry.id   AF-A0A7V3W3E8-F1
#
_cell.length_a   1.000
_cell.length_b   1.000
_cell.length_c   1.000
_cell.angle_alpha   90.00
_cell.angle_beta   90.00
_cell.angle_gamma   90.00
#
_symmetry.space_group_name_H-M   'P 1'
#
loop_
_entity.id
_entity.type
_entity.pdbx_description
1 polymer ?
#
loop_
_entity_poly.entity_id
_entity_poly.type
_entity_poly.pdbx_seq_one_letter_code
_entity_poly.pdbx_strand_id
1 'polypeptide(L)'
;MCQVSKKSRLERPSLALIKPERVSFQAEKQTPPNRRSRDASYKQLSLFNKQKKPLEQIPYEFYFNFFCKDEPSCQGHRLSIIDWEIVQAFRKWRWKYHSDEEVLKKIKQRWEENTNTAKKDVYFYVGNMKRLPDTFMVLGVFYPPVANR
;
A
#
# COMPACT_ATOMS: atom_id res chain seq x y z
N MET A 1 11.35 5.69 -6.59
CA MET A 1 10.96 4.83 -7.71
C MET A 1 11.86 5.02 -8.93
N CYS A 2 12.23 6.26 -9.34
CA CYS A 2 13.13 6.49 -10.49
C CYS A 2 14.38 5.57 -10.53
N GLN A 3 15.14 5.49 -9.44
CA GLN A 3 16.33 4.62 -9.37
C GLN A 3 15.98 3.13 -9.50
N VAL A 4 14.90 2.69 -8.84
CA VAL A 4 14.44 1.29 -8.92
C VAL A 4 13.99 0.95 -10.34
N SER A 5 13.27 1.85 -11.02
CA SER A 5 12.86 1.68 -12.41
C SER A 5 14.05 1.61 -13.37
N LYS A 6 15.11 2.41 -13.13
CA LYS A 6 16.37 2.33 -13.89
C LYS A 6 17.05 0.97 -13.67
N LYS A 7 17.17 0.51 -12.43
CA LYS A 7 17.77 -0.79 -12.07
C LYS A 7 16.95 -2.00 -12.56
N SER A 8 15.62 -1.91 -12.57
CA SER A 8 14.73 -2.99 -13.03
C SER A 8 15.03 -3.47 -14.44
N ARG A 9 15.42 -2.54 -15.31
CA ARG A 9 15.77 -2.84 -16.70
C ARG A 9 17.03 -3.71 -16.84
N LEU A 10 17.94 -3.66 -15.87
CA LEU A 10 19.24 -4.35 -15.92
C LEU A 10 19.25 -5.60 -15.02
N GLU A 11 18.83 -5.45 -13.77
CA GLU A 11 19.04 -6.45 -12.72
C GLU A 11 17.75 -7.19 -12.31
N ARG A 12 16.58 -6.66 -12.70
CA ARG A 12 15.25 -7.20 -12.33
C ARG A 12 15.09 -7.51 -10.82
N PRO A 13 15.35 -6.55 -9.92
CA PRO A 13 15.15 -6.76 -8.50
C PRO A 13 13.66 -6.96 -8.21
N SER A 14 13.32 -7.87 -7.31
CA SER A 14 11.94 -8.11 -6.87
C SER A 14 11.51 -7.26 -5.66
N LEU A 15 12.49 -6.72 -4.93
CA LEU A 15 12.32 -5.93 -3.72
C LEU A 15 13.31 -4.76 -3.72
N ALA A 16 12.85 -3.59 -3.26
CA ALA A 16 13.70 -2.41 -3.14
C ALA A 16 13.27 -1.50 -2.00
N LEU A 17 14.20 -0.63 -1.57
CA LEU A 17 13.94 0.46 -0.65
C LEU A 17 13.92 1.78 -1.43
N ILE A 18 12.94 2.64 -1.13
CA ILE A 18 12.83 3.97 -1.74
C ILE A 18 12.77 5.01 -0.64
N LYS A 19 13.50 6.12 -0.83
CA LYS A 19 13.41 7.30 0.02
C LYS A 19 12.47 8.34 -0.61
N PRO A 20 11.21 8.43 -0.16
CA PRO A 20 10.26 9.39 -0.69
C PRO A 20 10.43 10.79 -0.08
N GLU A 21 9.90 11.79 -0.76
CA GLU A 21 9.63 13.13 -0.25
C GLU A 21 8.24 13.58 -0.70
N ARG A 22 7.68 14.58 -0.02
CA ARG A 22 6.36 15.17 -0.34
C ARG A 22 5.26 14.10 -0.50
N VAL A 23 5.21 13.18 0.46
CA VAL A 23 4.25 12.07 0.45
C VAL A 23 2.84 12.60 0.71
N SER A 24 1.88 12.10 -0.07
CA SER A 24 0.45 12.28 0.15
C SER A 24 -0.30 10.97 -0.04
N PHE A 25 -1.45 10.87 0.60
CA PHE A 25 -2.26 9.67 0.59
C PHE A 25 -3.56 9.85 -0.19
N GLN A 26 -3.94 8.82 -0.94
CA GLN A 26 -5.18 8.78 -1.70
C GLN A 26 -5.89 7.43 -1.52
N ALA A 27 -7.22 7.47 -1.41
CA ALA A 27 -8.08 6.31 -1.43
C ALA A 27 -9.06 6.42 -2.60
N GLU A 28 -9.28 5.33 -3.33
CA GLU A 28 -10.18 5.27 -4.47
C GLU A 28 -11.16 4.11 -4.29
N LYS A 29 -12.42 4.31 -4.68
CA LYS A 29 -13.39 3.21 -4.69
C LYS A 29 -12.97 2.20 -5.75
N GLN A 30 -12.90 0.92 -5.37
CA GLN A 30 -12.71 -0.17 -6.31
C GLN A 30 -14.03 -0.89 -6.57
N THR A 31 -14.23 -1.31 -7.83
CA THR A 31 -15.33 -2.20 -8.17
C THR A 31 -14.92 -3.63 -7.83
N PRO A 32 -15.61 -4.32 -6.90
CA PRO A 32 -15.25 -5.67 -6.55
C PRO A 32 -15.42 -6.60 -7.78
N PRO A 33 -14.51 -7.55 -8.02
CA PRO A 33 -14.72 -8.59 -9.02
C PRO A 33 -15.98 -9.39 -8.66
N ASN A 34 -16.59 -9.99 -9.68
CA ASN A 34 -17.85 -10.71 -9.54
C ASN A 34 -17.80 -11.68 -8.33
N ARG A 35 -18.75 -11.51 -7.40
CA ARG A 35 -18.89 -12.31 -6.17
C ARG A 35 -18.79 -13.82 -6.43
N ARG A 36 -19.29 -14.30 -7.59
CA ARG A 36 -19.25 -15.72 -7.97
C ARG A 36 -17.83 -16.26 -8.18
N SER A 37 -16.93 -15.52 -8.84
CA SER A 37 -15.55 -15.98 -9.06
C SER A 37 -14.76 -16.00 -7.76
N ARG A 38 -15.01 -15.01 -6.90
CA ARG A 38 -14.41 -14.91 -5.57
C ARG A 38 -14.85 -16.06 -4.65
N ASP A 39 -16.15 -16.32 -4.58
CA ASP A 39 -16.70 -17.39 -3.73
C ASP A 39 -16.23 -18.78 -4.21
N ALA A 40 -15.96 -18.96 -5.52
CA ALA A 40 -15.37 -20.17 -6.07
C ALA A 40 -13.92 -20.40 -5.59
N SER A 41 -13.09 -19.35 -5.48
CA SER A 41 -11.72 -19.46 -4.95
C SER A 41 -11.68 -19.91 -3.49
N TYR A 42 -12.73 -19.63 -2.71
CA TYR A 42 -12.84 -20.07 -1.31
C TYR A 42 -13.40 -21.49 -1.14
N LYS A 43 -13.81 -22.16 -2.23
CA LYS A 43 -14.22 -23.57 -2.22
C LYS A 43 -13.03 -24.54 -2.08
N GLN A 44 -11.79 -24.04 -2.00
CA GLN A 44 -10.62 -24.87 -1.75
C GLN A 44 -10.80 -25.66 -0.44
N LEU A 45 -10.60 -26.97 -0.51
CA LEU A 45 -10.71 -27.91 0.60
C LEU A 45 -9.97 -27.41 1.84
N SER A 46 -10.56 -27.67 3.01
CA SER A 46 -10.00 -27.35 4.30
C SER A 46 -9.13 -28.50 4.76
N LEU A 47 -7.88 -28.21 5.14
CA LEU A 47 -6.98 -29.22 5.72
C LEU A 47 -7.55 -29.83 7.01
N PHE A 48 -8.45 -29.10 7.70
CA PHE A 48 -9.04 -29.51 8.98
C PHE A 48 -10.55 -29.75 8.90
N ASN A 49 -11.12 -30.00 7.71
CA ASN A 49 -12.56 -30.18 7.49
C ASN A 49 -13.45 -29.03 8.03
N LYS A 50 -12.88 -27.83 8.24
CA LYS A 50 -13.62 -26.64 8.68
C LYS A 50 -14.04 -25.79 7.48
N GLN A 51 -15.30 -25.37 7.44
CA GLN A 51 -15.77 -24.44 6.43
C GLN A 51 -15.03 -23.09 6.57
N LYS A 52 -14.31 -22.69 5.52
CA LYS A 52 -13.61 -21.40 5.48
C LYS A 52 -14.64 -20.29 5.26
N LYS A 53 -14.58 -19.23 6.09
CA LYS A 53 -15.35 -18.01 5.84
C LYS A 53 -14.72 -17.27 4.65
N PRO A 54 -15.51 -16.76 3.69
CA PRO A 54 -14.99 -15.92 2.60
C PRO A 54 -14.26 -14.71 3.16
N LEU A 55 -13.13 -14.32 2.56
CA LEU A 55 -12.47 -13.08 2.97
C LEU A 55 -13.33 -11.88 2.54
N GLU A 56 -13.51 -10.94 3.48
CA GLU A 56 -14.15 -9.65 3.21
C GLU A 56 -13.27 -8.83 2.27
N GLN A 57 -13.84 -8.42 1.13
CA GLN A 57 -13.21 -7.47 0.24
C GLN A 57 -13.49 -6.04 0.70
N ILE A 58 -12.45 -5.23 0.72
CA ILE A 58 -12.55 -3.80 1.03
C ILE A 58 -12.95 -3.05 -0.24
N PRO A 59 -13.93 -2.13 -0.21
CA PRO A 59 -14.39 -1.40 -1.39
C PRO A 59 -13.45 -0.26 -1.81
N TYR A 60 -12.23 -0.22 -1.28
CA TYR A 60 -11.25 0.84 -1.52
C TYR A 60 -9.87 0.27 -1.85
N GLU A 61 -9.17 0.95 -2.74
CA GLU A 61 -7.74 0.81 -2.95
C GLU A 61 -7.03 2.05 -2.42
N PHE A 62 -5.79 1.87 -1.97
CA PHE A 62 -5.02 2.90 -1.30
C PHE A 62 -3.69 3.13 -1.99
N TYR A 63 -3.28 4.39 -2.06
CA TYR A 63 -2.13 4.82 -2.83
C TYR A 63 -1.30 5.84 -2.07
N PHE A 64 0.01 5.76 -2.25
CA PHE A 64 0.92 6.86 -1.96
C PHE A 64 1.30 7.59 -3.24
N ASN A 65 1.19 8.92 -3.21
CA ASN A 65 1.77 9.81 -4.21
C ASN A 65 3.00 10.50 -3.59
N PHE A 66 4.14 10.47 -4.26
CA PHE A 66 5.40 10.97 -3.70
C PHE A 66 6.43 11.31 -4.78
N PHE A 67 7.49 12.02 -4.39
CA PHE A 67 8.67 12.30 -5.22
C PHE A 67 9.89 11.55 -4.66
N CYS A 68 10.92 11.33 -5.48
CA CYS A 68 12.16 10.70 -5.03
C CYS A 68 13.12 11.75 -4.48
N LYS A 69 13.52 11.64 -3.22
CA LYS A 69 14.40 12.62 -2.55
C LYS A 69 15.71 12.88 -3.31
N ASP A 70 16.32 11.82 -3.86
CA ASP A 70 17.64 11.89 -4.50
C ASP A 70 17.55 12.03 -6.05
N GLU A 71 16.41 12.42 -6.60
CA GLU A 71 16.23 12.58 -8.06
C GLU A 71 15.48 13.89 -8.37
N PRO A 72 16.22 14.99 -8.65
CA PRO A 72 15.62 16.30 -8.92
C PRO A 72 14.68 16.32 -10.14
N SER A 73 14.91 15.43 -11.11
CA SER A 73 14.09 15.30 -12.33
C SER A 73 12.80 14.49 -12.13
N CYS A 74 12.52 14.04 -10.89
CA CYS A 74 11.39 13.18 -10.59
C CYS A 74 10.05 13.88 -10.89
N GLN A 75 9.25 13.26 -11.76
CA GLN A 75 7.90 13.73 -12.14
C GLN A 75 6.80 13.29 -11.14
N GLY A 76 7.20 12.71 -10.01
CA GLY A 76 6.30 12.08 -9.06
C GLY A 76 5.96 10.63 -9.42
N HIS A 77 5.49 9.90 -8.42
CA HIS A 77 5.12 8.49 -8.51
C HIS A 77 3.86 8.21 -7.72
N ARG A 78 3.08 7.25 -8.22
CA ARG A 78 1.91 6.70 -7.56
C ARG A 78 2.08 5.20 -7.43
N LEU A 79 2.03 4.69 -6.20
CA LEU A 79 2.14 3.26 -5.91
C LEU A 79 0.97 2.82 -5.03
N SER A 80 0.38 1.67 -5.35
CA SER A 80 -0.63 1.05 -4.50
C SER A 80 -0.01 0.54 -3.20
N ILE A 81 -0.78 0.57 -2.13
CA ILE A 81 -0.43 0.04 -0.82
C ILE A 81 -1.09 -1.32 -0.69
N ILE A 82 -0.28 -2.38 -0.60
CA ILE A 82 -0.76 -3.74 -0.39
C ILE A 82 -0.42 -4.28 1.01
N ASP A 83 0.05 -3.40 1.88
CA ASP A 83 0.23 -3.66 3.30
C ASP A 83 -1.11 -4.06 3.95
N TRP A 84 -1.10 -5.12 4.76
CA TRP A 84 -2.26 -5.64 5.46
C TRP A 84 -2.83 -4.65 6.49
N GLU A 85 -1.98 -3.79 7.06
CA GLU A 85 -2.37 -2.89 8.15
C GLU A 85 -3.48 -1.92 7.74
N ILE A 86 -3.46 -1.42 6.51
CA ILE A 86 -4.43 -0.41 6.05
C ILE A 86 -5.82 -0.99 5.84
N VAL A 87 -5.90 -2.20 5.27
CA VAL A 87 -7.16 -2.90 5.08
C VAL A 87 -7.74 -3.35 6.43
N GLN A 88 -6.90 -3.71 7.40
CA GLN A 88 -7.37 -4.00 8.76
C GLN A 88 -7.81 -2.76 9.52
N ALA A 89 -7.11 -1.65 9.36
CA ALA A 89 -7.54 -0.38 9.93
C ALA A 89 -8.92 -0.01 9.41
N PHE A 90 -9.18 -0.12 8.10
CA PHE A 90 -10.52 0.08 7.55
C PHE A 90 -11.57 -0.83 8.20
N ARG A 91 -11.31 -2.14 8.27
CA ARG A 91 -12.24 -3.11 8.90
C ARG A 91 -12.54 -2.80 10.36
N LYS A 92 -11.53 -2.36 11.12
CA LYS A 92 -11.70 -2.02 12.54
C LYS A 92 -12.42 -0.70 12.72
N TRP A 93 -12.05 0.30 11.92
CA TRP A 93 -12.50 1.68 12.11
C TRP A 93 -13.89 1.93 11.52
N ARG A 94 -14.35 1.13 10.54
CA ARG A 94 -15.74 1.19 10.05
C ARG A 94 -16.80 0.84 11.10
N TRP A 95 -16.41 0.17 12.19
CA TRP A 95 -17.30 -0.07 13.34
C TRP A 95 -17.21 1.02 14.41
N LYS A 96 -16.18 1.88 14.32
CA LYS A 96 -15.91 2.95 15.29
C LYS A 96 -16.46 4.30 14.81
N TYR A 97 -16.44 4.54 13.51
CA TYR A 97 -16.88 5.78 12.88
C TYR A 97 -18.18 5.56 12.10
N HIS A 98 -18.93 6.64 11.88
CA HIS A 98 -20.33 6.54 11.43
C HIS A 98 -20.48 6.52 9.90
N SER A 99 -19.40 6.80 9.16
CA SER A 99 -19.39 6.79 7.69
C SER A 99 -18.04 6.37 7.11
N ASP A 100 -18.05 5.79 5.91
CA ASP A 100 -16.83 5.45 5.17
C ASP A 100 -15.96 6.69 4.91
N GLU A 101 -16.57 7.85 4.67
CA GLU A 101 -15.84 9.11 4.49
C GLU A 101 -15.03 9.48 5.75
N GLU A 102 -15.63 9.33 6.93
CA GLU A 102 -14.95 9.59 8.20
C GLU A 102 -13.80 8.58 8.42
N VAL A 103 -14.04 7.30 8.13
CA VAL A 103 -13.00 6.25 8.19
C VAL A 103 -11.82 6.59 7.28
N LEU A 104 -12.08 6.93 6.01
CA LEU A 104 -11.05 7.26 5.04
C LEU A 104 -10.29 8.52 5.42
N LYS A 105 -10.96 9.53 5.99
CA LYS A 105 -10.30 10.73 6.53
C LYS A 105 -9.34 10.38 7.66
N LYS A 106 -9.73 9.49 8.57
CA LYS A 106 -8.87 9.03 9.67
C LYS A 106 -7.70 8.20 9.19
N ILE A 107 -7.91 7.33 8.20
CA ILE A 107 -6.83 6.56 7.55
C ILE A 107 -5.87 7.53 6.87
N LYS A 108 -6.36 8.45 6.05
CA LYS A 108 -5.53 9.47 5.41
C LYS A 108 -4.65 10.21 6.41
N GLN A 109 -5.25 10.75 7.47
CA GLN A 109 -4.53 11.47 8.52
C GLN A 109 -3.44 10.62 9.16
N ARG A 110 -3.73 9.36 9.51
CA ARG A 110 -2.77 8.46 10.16
C ARG A 110 -1.62 8.10 9.24
N TRP A 111 -1.90 7.77 7.98
CA TRP A 111 -0.87 7.38 7.02
C TRP A 111 0.01 8.57 6.63
N GLU A 112 -0.57 9.76 6.41
CA GLU A 112 0.21 10.98 6.14
C GLU A 112 1.07 11.41 7.33
N GLU A 113 0.58 11.28 8.57
CA GLU A 113 1.40 11.55 9.76
C GLU A 113 2.52 10.52 9.92
N ASN A 114 2.26 9.24 9.62
CA ASN A 114 3.29 8.19 9.62
C ASN A 114 4.37 8.47 8.57
N THR A 115 3.98 8.96 7.39
CA THR A 115 4.89 9.26 6.28
C THR A 115 5.28 10.74 6.19
N ASN A 116 5.22 11.48 7.30
CA ASN A 116 5.58 12.90 7.29
C ASN A 116 7.10 13.06 7.15
N THR A 117 7.56 13.26 5.92
CA THR A 117 8.98 13.34 5.56
C THR A 117 9.69 14.59 6.11
N ALA A 118 8.95 15.58 6.63
CA ALA A 118 9.53 16.73 7.32
C ALA A 118 9.89 16.42 8.79
N LYS A 119 9.25 15.40 9.38
CA LYS A 119 9.43 15.04 10.80
C LYS A 119 10.13 13.70 11.01
N LYS A 120 10.20 12.85 9.98
CA LYS A 120 10.66 11.46 10.06
C LYS A 120 11.54 11.12 8.86
N ASP A 121 12.48 10.21 9.06
CA ASP A 121 13.30 9.69 7.96
C ASP A 121 12.58 8.50 7.31
N VAL A 122 11.63 8.80 6.42
CA VAL A 122 10.71 7.81 5.83
C VAL A 122 11.37 7.02 4.71
N TYR A 123 11.07 5.72 4.66
CA TYR A 123 11.43 4.81 3.59
C TYR A 123 10.24 3.90 3.24
N PHE A 124 10.09 3.60 1.96
CA PHE A 124 9.11 2.63 1.46
C PHE A 124 9.82 1.34 1.06
N TYR A 125 9.36 0.23 1.63
CA TYR A 125 9.65 -1.09 1.09
C TYR A 125 8.69 -1.35 -0.06
N VAL A 126 9.23 -1.57 -1.26
CA VAL A 126 8.44 -1.86 -2.45
C VAL A 126 8.82 -3.21 -3.02
N GLY A 127 7.84 -3.94 -3.54
CA GLY A 127 8.06 -5.17 -4.27
C GLY A 127 7.19 -5.26 -5.52
N ASN A 128 7.55 -6.17 -6.41
CA ASN A 128 6.82 -6.40 -7.66
C ASN A 128 6.13 -7.78 -7.69
N MET A 129 5.44 -8.07 -8.78
CA MET A 129 4.86 -9.37 -9.03
C MET A 129 5.66 -10.11 -10.10
N LYS A 130 5.87 -11.42 -9.94
CA LYS A 130 6.57 -12.25 -10.95
C LYS A 130 6.01 -12.07 -12.37
N ARG A 131 4.70 -11.91 -12.51
CA ARG A 131 4.02 -11.68 -13.79
C ARG A 131 4.19 -10.25 -14.33
N LEU A 132 4.40 -9.27 -13.45
CA LEU A 132 4.55 -7.85 -13.77
C LEU A 132 5.77 -7.29 -13.04
N PRO A 133 6.99 -7.69 -13.44
CA PRO A 133 8.23 -7.36 -12.70
C PRO A 133 8.53 -5.85 -12.68
N ASP A 134 8.01 -5.09 -13.64
CA ASP A 134 8.20 -3.63 -13.68
C ASP A 134 7.12 -2.86 -12.89
N THR A 135 6.13 -3.56 -12.34
CA THR A 135 5.06 -2.98 -11.52
C THR A 135 5.34 -3.21 -10.05
N PHE A 136 5.73 -2.13 -9.37
CA PHE A 136 6.00 -2.13 -7.94
C PHE A 136 4.78 -1.67 -7.13
N MET A 137 4.70 -2.13 -5.89
CA MET A 137 3.68 -1.77 -4.90
C MET A 137 4.34 -1.59 -3.54
N VAL A 138 3.77 -0.75 -2.69
CA VAL A 138 4.25 -0.53 -1.33
C VAL A 138 3.84 -1.70 -0.46
N LEU A 139 4.83 -2.39 0.09
CA LEU A 139 4.67 -3.53 1.00
C LEU A 139 4.66 -3.09 2.47
N GLY A 140 5.30 -1.95 2.76
CA GLY A 140 5.39 -1.41 4.10
C GLY A 140 6.17 -0.09 4.13
N VAL A 141 6.07 0.61 5.26
CA VAL A 141 6.71 1.90 5.49
C VAL A 141 7.59 1.81 6.74
N PHE A 142 8.84 2.21 6.62
CA PHE A 142 9.75 2.42 7.74
C PHE A 142 9.91 3.92 7.99
N TYR A 143 9.65 4.39 9.20
CA TYR A 143 9.65 5.83 9.52
C TYR A 143 10.31 6.13 10.87
N PRO A 144 11.61 5.83 11.05
CA PRO A 144 12.32 6.21 12.27
C PRO A 144 12.28 7.73 12.52
N PRO A 145 12.47 8.16 13.79
CA PRO A 145 12.76 9.55 14.10
C PRO A 145 13.95 10.06 13.26
N VAL A 146 13.96 11.34 12.91
CA VAL A 146 15.14 11.95 12.31
C VAL A 146 16.27 11.85 13.33
N ALA A 147 17.38 11.23 12.95
CA ALA A 147 18.56 11.19 13.80
C ALA A 147 19.03 12.63 14.04
N ASN A 148 19.03 13.07 15.30
CA ASN A 148 19.79 14.25 15.70
C ASN A 148 21.26 13.92 15.42
N ARG A 149 21.80 14.50 14.34
CA ARG A 149 23.25 14.52 14.08
C ARG A 149 23.85 15.72 14.78
#